data_AF-A0AAD5W5V2-F1
#
_entry.id   AF-A0AAD5W5V2-F1
#
_cell.length_a   1.000
_cell.length_b   1.000
_cell.length_c   1.000
_cell.angle_alpha   90.00
_cell.angle_beta   90.00
_cell.angle_gamma   90.00
#
_symmetry.space_group_name_H-M   'P 1'
#
loop_
_entity.id
_entity.type
_entity.pdbx_description
1 polymer ?
#
loop_
_entity_poly.entity_id
_entity_poly.type
_entity_poly.pdbx_seq_one_letter_code
_entity_poly.pdbx_strand_id
1 'polypeptide(L)'
;MGLPWYRVHTVVLNDPGRLLSVHIMHTALVAGWAGSMALYELAVFDPSDPVLDPMWRQGVACFGFGAFHVTGLYGPGIWVSDPYGLTGKVQAVNPAWGVDGFDPFVPGGIASHHIAAAFVVAGTMWYGSATTPIELFGSYSLSMGSGILSTGDISKS
;
A
#
# COMPACT_ATOMS: atom_id res chain seq x y z
N MET A 1 -1.47 39.91 12.53
CA MET A 1 -0.38 38.98 12.90
C MET A 1 -0.44 37.81 11.92
N GLY A 2 0.69 37.37 11.36
CA GLY A 2 0.72 36.26 10.41
C GLY A 2 0.44 34.90 11.05
N LEU A 3 0.25 33.86 10.23
CA LEU A 3 0.11 32.48 10.72
C LEU A 3 1.43 31.99 11.35
N PRO A 4 1.38 31.23 12.47
CA PRO A 4 2.55 30.51 12.98
C PRO A 4 3.09 29.49 11.96
N TRP A 5 4.40 29.27 11.96
CA TRP A 5 5.10 28.44 10.95
C TRP A 5 4.55 27.01 10.81
N TYR A 6 4.11 26.40 11.92
CA TYR A 6 3.58 25.03 11.94
C TYR A 6 2.12 24.95 11.46
N ARG A 7 1.46 26.09 11.20
CA ARG A 7 0.08 26.14 10.67
C ARG A 7 0.01 26.61 9.22
N VAL A 8 1.13 26.78 8.53
CA VAL A 8 1.13 27.31 7.15
C VAL A 8 0.29 26.49 6.17
N HIS A 9 0.15 25.18 6.39
CA HIS A 9 -0.67 24.31 5.55
C HIS A 9 -2.18 24.40 5.85
N THR A 10 -2.63 25.06 6.92
CA THR A 10 -4.08 25.20 7.18
C THR A 10 -4.79 26.03 6.11
N VAL A 11 -4.04 26.79 5.32
CA VAL A 11 -4.56 27.64 4.24
C VAL A 11 -5.26 26.86 3.13
N VAL A 12 -5.00 25.56 2.98
CA VAL A 12 -5.65 24.72 1.96
C VAL A 12 -6.88 23.96 2.46
N LEU A 13 -7.23 24.07 3.75
CA LEU A 13 -8.33 23.26 4.33
C LEU A 13 -9.70 23.55 3.74
N ASN A 14 -9.94 24.78 3.28
CA ASN A 14 -11.20 25.20 2.65
C ASN A 14 -11.04 25.53 1.16
N ASP A 15 -9.93 25.11 0.54
CA ASP A 15 -9.64 25.31 -0.89
C ASP A 15 -9.40 23.94 -1.55
N PRO A 16 -10.45 23.29 -2.08
CA PRO A 16 -10.36 21.93 -2.60
C PRO A 16 -9.43 21.81 -3.81
N GLY A 17 -9.29 22.88 -4.61
CA GLY A 17 -8.39 22.89 -5.76
C GLY A 17 -6.92 22.88 -5.33
N ARG A 18 -6.56 23.73 -4.37
CA ARG A 18 -5.19 23.74 -3.82
C ARG A 18 -4.91 22.50 -2.97
N LEU A 19 -5.91 21.98 -2.26
CA LEU A 19 -5.81 20.72 -1.54
C LEU A 19 -5.50 19.55 -2.49
N LEU A 20 -6.23 19.42 -3.61
CA LEU A 20 -5.95 18.40 -4.62
C LEU A 20 -4.54 18.57 -5.21
N SER A 21 -4.12 19.80 -5.50
CA SER A 21 -2.78 20.08 -6.03
C SER A 21 -1.67 19.59 -5.10
N VAL A 22 -1.77 19.85 -3.79
CA VAL A 22 -0.74 19.37 -2.84
C VAL A 22 -0.77 17.85 -2.69
N HIS A 23 -1.94 17.19 -2.82
CA HIS A 23 -2.03 15.73 -2.83
C HIS A 23 -1.37 15.12 -4.08
N ILE A 24 -1.56 15.74 -5.24
CA ILE A 24 -0.88 15.33 -6.48
C ILE A 24 0.63 15.54 -6.33
N MET A 25 1.07 16.68 -5.81
CA MET A 25 2.50 16.94 -5.57
C MET A 25 3.10 15.92 -4.61
N HIS A 26 2.46 15.63 -3.49
CA HIS A 26 2.92 14.64 -2.52
C HIS A 26 3.00 13.24 -3.17
N THR A 27 1.97 12.82 -3.92
CA THR A 27 1.97 11.56 -4.65
C THR A 27 3.12 11.48 -5.65
N ALA A 28 3.38 12.57 -6.39
CA ALA A 28 4.48 12.65 -7.33
C ALA A 28 5.86 12.58 -6.64
N LEU A 29 6.00 13.20 -5.46
CA LEU A 29 7.21 13.11 -4.63
C LEU A 29 7.44 11.68 -4.15
N VAL A 30 6.41 10.99 -3.66
CA VAL A 30 6.49 9.59 -3.22
C VAL A 30 6.85 8.66 -4.39
N ALA A 31 6.20 8.83 -5.54
CA ALA A 31 6.49 8.04 -6.74
C ALA A 31 7.92 8.30 -7.27
N GLY A 32 8.35 9.57 -7.29
CA GLY A 32 9.71 9.95 -7.67
C GLY A 32 10.76 9.38 -6.74
N TRP A 33 10.51 9.42 -5.43
CA TRP A 33 11.37 8.80 -4.43
C TRP A 33 11.47 7.27 -4.65
N ALA A 34 10.35 6.58 -4.80
CA ALA A 34 10.32 5.14 -5.04
C ALA A 34 11.10 4.74 -6.30
N GLY A 35 10.94 5.48 -7.41
CA GLY A 35 11.71 5.27 -8.64
C GLY A 35 13.21 5.55 -8.47
N SER A 36 13.57 6.63 -7.78
CA SER A 36 14.98 6.96 -7.51
C SER A 36 15.66 5.92 -6.62
N MET A 37 14.95 5.38 -5.63
CA MET A 37 15.45 4.32 -4.77
C MET A 37 15.62 3.02 -5.53
N ALA A 38 14.66 2.63 -6.39
CA ALA A 38 14.80 1.45 -7.23
C ALA A 38 15.97 1.56 -8.21
N LEU A 39 16.18 2.72 -8.83
CA LEU A 39 17.33 2.96 -9.72
C LEU A 39 18.66 2.96 -8.97
N TYR A 40 18.70 3.55 -7.77
CA TYR A 40 19.88 3.54 -6.91
C TYR A 40 20.23 2.12 -6.47
N GLU A 41 19.25 1.36 -5.96
CA GLU A 41 19.40 -0.03 -5.56
C GLU A 41 19.93 -0.87 -6.75
N LEU A 42 19.35 -0.74 -7.95
CA LEU A 42 19.81 -1.44 -9.15
C LEU A 42 21.26 -1.08 -9.55
N ALA A 43 21.67 0.19 -9.38
CA ALA A 43 22.98 0.65 -9.78
C ALA A 43 24.12 0.13 -8.88
N VAL A 44 23.81 -0.21 -7.63
CA VAL A 44 24.80 -0.72 -6.64
C VAL A 44 24.63 -2.21 -6.34
N PHE A 45 23.54 -2.84 -6.79
CA PHE A 45 23.25 -4.25 -6.57
C PHE A 45 24.26 -5.15 -7.28
N ASP A 46 24.88 -6.06 -6.52
CA ASP A 46 25.75 -7.11 -7.03
C ASP A 46 25.01 -8.46 -7.03
N PRO A 47 24.59 -8.96 -8.21
CA PRO A 47 23.89 -10.24 -8.31
C PRO A 47 24.82 -11.46 -8.30
N SER A 48 26.15 -11.29 -8.16
CA SER A 48 27.13 -12.34 -8.44
C SER A 48 27.11 -13.52 -7.46
N ASP A 49 26.77 -13.29 -6.19
CA ASP A 49 26.70 -14.35 -5.16
C ASP A 49 25.39 -14.27 -4.35
N PRO A 50 24.30 -14.88 -4.84
CA PRO A 50 23.02 -14.86 -4.13
C PRO A 50 22.99 -15.72 -2.85
N VAL A 51 24.05 -16.50 -2.56
CA VAL A 51 24.12 -17.37 -1.38
C VAL A 51 24.80 -16.65 -0.22
N LEU A 52 25.95 -16.03 -0.45
CA LEU A 52 26.74 -15.36 0.59
C LEU A 52 26.55 -13.84 0.61
N ASP A 53 26.04 -13.24 -0.48
CA ASP A 53 25.71 -11.82 -0.55
C ASP A 53 24.31 -11.53 -1.14
N PRO A 54 23.24 -12.02 -0.51
CA PRO A 54 21.87 -11.83 -0.98
C PRO A 54 21.38 -10.37 -0.86
N MET A 55 20.30 -10.01 -1.58
CA MET A 55 19.69 -8.66 -1.60
C MET A 55 19.47 -8.01 -0.22
N TRP A 56 19.10 -8.79 0.80
CA TRP A 56 18.88 -8.26 2.16
C TRP A 56 20.18 -7.86 2.87
N ARG A 57 21.33 -8.43 2.46
CA ARG A 57 22.66 -8.05 2.94
C ARG A 57 23.20 -6.81 2.24
N GLN A 58 22.69 -6.53 1.03
CA GLN A 58 22.99 -5.34 0.23
C GLN A 58 21.96 -4.20 0.40
N GLY A 59 20.91 -4.38 1.21
CA GLY A 59 19.95 -3.33 1.55
C GLY A 59 18.89 -3.01 0.48
N VAL A 60 18.58 -3.97 -0.41
CA VAL A 60 17.62 -3.78 -1.53
C VAL A 60 16.20 -4.15 -1.09
N ALA A 61 15.27 -3.19 -1.03
CA ALA A 61 13.92 -3.38 -0.47
C ALA A 61 12.75 -3.04 -1.43
N CYS A 62 13.00 -2.33 -2.54
CA CYS A 62 11.92 -1.69 -3.32
C CYS A 62 11.26 -2.57 -4.41
N PHE A 63 11.73 -3.79 -4.65
CA PHE A 63 11.50 -4.52 -5.91
C PHE A 63 10.18 -5.34 -6.04
N GLY A 64 9.25 -5.28 -5.09
CA GLY A 64 8.32 -6.40 -4.85
C GLY A 64 6.81 -6.25 -5.07
N PHE A 65 6.25 -5.21 -5.72
CA PHE A 65 4.79 -4.94 -5.54
C PHE A 65 3.87 -4.97 -6.78
N GLY A 66 2.72 -5.68 -6.67
CA GLY A 66 1.45 -5.28 -7.30
C GLY A 66 0.49 -6.35 -7.91
N ALA A 67 -0.54 -6.74 -7.16
CA ALA A 67 -1.88 -7.34 -7.44
C ALA A 67 -2.24 -8.17 -8.71
N PHE A 68 -1.78 -7.87 -9.93
CA PHE A 68 -1.93 -8.78 -11.11
C PHE A 68 -0.69 -9.68 -11.31
N HIS A 69 0.31 -9.43 -10.46
CA HIS A 69 1.57 -10.14 -10.30
C HIS A 69 1.39 -11.48 -9.57
N VAL A 70 0.62 -11.54 -8.48
CA VAL A 70 0.67 -12.65 -7.49
C VAL A 70 0.29 -14.03 -8.07
N THR A 71 -0.81 -14.08 -8.84
CA THR A 71 -1.32 -15.35 -9.38
C THR A 71 -0.64 -15.79 -10.67
N GLY A 72 0.21 -14.95 -11.27
CA GLY A 72 0.90 -15.25 -12.53
C GLY A 72 0.02 -15.18 -13.80
N LEU A 73 -1.27 -14.85 -13.70
CA LEU A 73 -2.21 -14.88 -14.84
C LEU A 73 -1.94 -13.75 -15.87
N TYR A 74 -1.54 -12.57 -15.39
CA TYR A 74 -1.17 -11.41 -16.22
C TYR A 74 0.05 -10.67 -15.64
N GLY A 75 0.93 -11.38 -14.94
CA GLY A 75 2.13 -10.84 -14.31
C GLY A 75 3.14 -11.91 -13.88
N PRO A 76 4.32 -11.53 -13.35
CA PRO A 76 5.44 -12.46 -13.09
C PRO A 76 5.22 -13.58 -12.04
N GLY A 77 4.23 -13.51 -11.16
CA GLY A 77 4.22 -14.27 -9.90
C GLY A 77 4.86 -13.48 -8.76
N ILE A 78 4.85 -13.98 -7.53
CA ILE A 78 5.57 -13.37 -6.39
C ILE A 78 6.81 -14.19 -6.02
N TRP A 79 7.71 -13.61 -5.25
CA TRP A 79 8.82 -14.35 -4.65
C TRP A 79 8.32 -15.39 -3.66
N VAL A 80 8.72 -16.66 -3.84
CA VAL A 80 8.42 -17.76 -2.93
C VAL A 80 9.69 -18.60 -2.75
N SER A 81 9.97 -19.01 -1.53
CA SER A 81 11.11 -19.87 -1.18
C SER A 81 10.65 -21.12 -0.43
N ASP A 82 11.53 -22.12 -0.37
CA ASP A 82 11.37 -23.21 0.60
C ASP A 82 11.53 -22.70 2.05
N PRO A 83 11.16 -23.50 3.06
CA PRO A 83 11.23 -23.10 4.48
C PRO A 83 12.63 -22.72 4.97
N TYR A 84 13.69 -23.16 4.28
CA TYR A 84 15.09 -22.85 4.61
C TYR A 84 15.65 -21.70 3.77
N GLY A 85 14.86 -21.14 2.83
CA GLY A 85 15.26 -19.97 2.03
C GLY A 85 16.33 -20.24 0.97
N LEU A 86 16.54 -21.50 0.57
CA LEU A 86 17.65 -21.91 -0.30
C LEU A 86 17.31 -21.89 -1.80
N THR A 87 16.03 -22.04 -2.15
CA THR A 87 15.53 -22.21 -3.52
C THR A 87 14.51 -21.14 -3.91
N GLY A 88 14.68 -19.93 -3.35
CA GLY A 88 13.82 -18.78 -3.63
C GLY A 88 13.80 -18.39 -5.10
N LYS A 89 12.60 -18.20 -5.65
CA LYS A 89 12.38 -17.70 -7.02
C LYS A 89 11.03 -17.02 -7.15
N VAL A 90 10.88 -16.19 -8.18
CA VAL A 90 9.57 -15.67 -8.57
C VAL A 90 8.76 -16.81 -9.20
N GLN A 91 7.54 -17.03 -8.71
CA GLN A 91 6.62 -18.01 -9.28
C GLN A 91 5.16 -17.60 -9.10
N ALA A 92 4.31 -18.09 -10.00
CA ALA A 92 2.87 -17.96 -9.87
C ALA A 92 2.36 -18.69 -8.62
N VAL A 93 1.42 -18.07 -7.90
CA VAL A 93 0.83 -18.64 -6.69
C VAL A 93 -0.66 -18.86 -6.88
N ASN A 94 -1.09 -20.11 -6.75
CA ASN A 94 -2.52 -20.43 -6.76
C ASN A 94 -3.18 -19.94 -5.46
N PRO A 95 -4.42 -19.40 -5.53
CA PRO A 95 -5.14 -18.96 -4.34
C PRO A 95 -5.53 -20.14 -3.46
N ALA A 96 -5.32 -19.98 -2.15
CA ALA A 96 -5.80 -20.91 -1.12
C ALA A 96 -7.10 -20.37 -0.51
N TRP A 97 -8.18 -21.12 -0.64
CA TRP A 97 -9.51 -20.73 -0.15
C TRP A 97 -9.92 -21.43 1.16
N GLY A 98 -9.12 -22.39 1.62
CA GLY A 98 -9.34 -23.09 2.88
C GLY A 98 -8.79 -22.32 4.08
N VAL A 99 -8.74 -23.00 5.22
CA VAL A 99 -8.16 -22.46 6.47
C VAL A 99 -6.66 -22.18 6.36
N ASP A 100 -5.99 -22.88 5.44
CA ASP A 100 -4.58 -22.69 5.08
C ASP A 100 -4.30 -21.31 4.47
N GLY A 101 -5.31 -20.65 3.88
CA GLY A 101 -5.18 -19.27 3.40
C GLY A 101 -4.98 -18.22 4.50
N PHE A 102 -5.20 -18.57 5.77
CA PHE A 102 -4.92 -17.69 6.92
C PHE A 102 -3.57 -17.96 7.57
N ASP A 103 -2.84 -19.00 7.13
CA ASP A 103 -1.48 -19.24 7.59
C ASP A 103 -0.55 -18.19 6.96
N PRO A 104 0.16 -17.37 7.76
CA PRO A 104 1.05 -16.34 7.23
C PRO A 104 2.22 -16.89 6.39
N PHE A 105 2.50 -18.19 6.45
CA PHE A 105 3.56 -18.85 5.68
C PHE A 105 3.05 -19.53 4.40
N VAL A 106 1.75 -19.52 4.14
CA VAL A 106 1.15 -20.06 2.91
C VAL A 106 0.87 -18.91 1.93
N PRO A 107 1.66 -18.78 0.85
CA PRO A 107 1.55 -17.63 -0.06
C PRO A 107 0.20 -17.59 -0.80
N GLY A 108 -0.50 -18.73 -0.92
CA GLY A 108 -1.84 -18.82 -1.50
C GLY A 108 -2.87 -17.94 -0.79
N GLY A 109 -2.67 -17.63 0.50
CA GLY A 109 -3.49 -16.68 1.26
C GLY A 109 -3.40 -15.24 0.76
N ILE A 110 -2.25 -14.83 0.23
CA ILE A 110 -2.05 -13.49 -0.33
C ILE A 110 -2.94 -13.32 -1.57
N ALA A 111 -2.94 -14.31 -2.46
CA ALA A 111 -3.74 -14.29 -3.67
C ALA A 111 -5.26 -14.28 -3.36
N SER A 112 -5.73 -15.17 -2.49
CA SER A 112 -7.14 -15.24 -2.10
C SER A 112 -7.60 -13.98 -1.35
N HIS A 113 -6.77 -13.43 -0.46
CA HIS A 113 -7.03 -12.17 0.23
C HIS A 113 -7.25 -11.02 -0.75
N HIS A 114 -6.37 -10.82 -1.73
CA HIS A 114 -6.50 -9.73 -2.69
C HIS A 114 -7.76 -9.87 -3.55
N ILE A 115 -8.09 -11.09 -3.98
CA ILE A 115 -9.30 -11.36 -4.75
C ILE A 115 -10.55 -11.10 -3.89
N ALA A 116 -10.60 -11.61 -2.66
CA ALA A 116 -11.73 -11.41 -1.76
C ALA A 116 -11.90 -9.94 -1.37
N ALA A 117 -10.82 -9.25 -1.02
CA ALA A 117 -10.84 -7.82 -0.69
C ALA A 117 -11.35 -6.97 -1.88
N ALA A 118 -10.99 -7.33 -3.11
CA ALA A 118 -11.51 -6.64 -4.30
C ALA A 118 -13.04 -6.80 -4.43
N PHE A 119 -13.61 -7.98 -4.15
CA PHE A 119 -15.06 -8.16 -4.11
C PHE A 119 -15.73 -7.34 -2.99
N VAL A 120 -15.12 -7.29 -1.80
CA VAL A 120 -15.61 -6.44 -0.70
C VAL A 120 -15.61 -4.96 -1.12
N VAL A 121 -14.54 -4.48 -1.73
CA VAL A 121 -14.44 -3.10 -2.25
C VAL A 121 -15.49 -2.83 -3.34
N ALA A 122 -15.70 -3.75 -4.28
CA ALA A 122 -16.79 -3.63 -5.26
C ALA A 122 -18.17 -3.59 -4.56
N GLY A 123 -18.34 -4.36 -3.50
CA GLY A 123 -19.51 -4.30 -2.62
C GLY A 123 -19.70 -2.91 -2.03
N THR A 124 -18.64 -2.24 -1.56
CA THR A 124 -18.71 -0.88 -0.97
C THR A 124 -19.14 0.22 -1.94
N MET A 125 -19.32 -0.06 -3.24
CA MET A 125 -19.83 0.92 -4.20
C MET A 125 -21.20 1.50 -3.82
N TRP A 126 -21.98 0.83 -2.96
CA TRP A 126 -23.24 1.35 -2.43
C TRP A 126 -23.07 2.69 -1.68
N TYR A 127 -21.89 3.00 -1.12
CA TYR A 127 -21.60 4.30 -0.51
C TYR A 127 -21.70 5.47 -1.51
N GLY A 128 -21.57 5.23 -2.82
CA GLY A 128 -21.79 6.25 -3.84
C GLY A 128 -23.26 6.60 -4.05
N SER A 129 -24.18 5.73 -3.61
CA SER A 129 -25.63 5.85 -3.84
C SER A 129 -26.44 6.09 -2.56
N ALA A 130 -25.82 6.00 -1.38
CA ALA A 130 -26.45 6.20 -0.09
C ALA A 130 -25.85 7.41 0.64
N THR A 131 -26.70 8.21 1.29
CA THR A 131 -26.25 9.30 2.16
C THR A 131 -26.00 8.80 3.58
N THR A 132 -25.07 9.44 4.29
CA THR A 132 -24.75 9.10 5.68
C THR A 132 -25.92 9.43 6.61
N PRO A 133 -26.31 8.53 7.55
CA PRO A 133 -27.31 8.82 8.57
C PRO A 133 -26.95 10.03 9.46
N ILE A 134 -27.95 10.83 9.86
CA ILE A 134 -27.76 12.07 10.63
C ILE A 134 -27.05 11.85 11.98
N GLU A 135 -27.32 10.74 12.65
CA GLU A 135 -26.72 10.35 13.93
C GLU A 135 -25.18 10.22 13.87
N LEU A 136 -24.64 9.97 12.67
CA LEU A 136 -23.20 9.82 12.45
C LEU A 136 -22.51 11.17 12.13
N PHE A 137 -23.24 12.18 11.66
CA PHE A 137 -22.64 13.46 11.27
C PHE A 137 -22.01 14.20 12.44
N GLY A 138 -22.69 14.25 13.59
CA GLY A 138 -22.20 14.91 14.80
C GLY A 138 -21.12 14.09 15.50
N SER A 139 -21.37 12.80 15.69
CA SER A 139 -20.51 11.88 16.45
C SER A 139 -19.11 11.74 15.85
N TYR A 140 -18.98 11.80 14.52
CA TYR A 140 -17.71 11.65 13.81
C TYR A 140 -17.22 12.93 13.13
N SER A 141 -17.92 14.06 13.36
CA SER A 141 -17.61 15.34 12.70
C SER A 141 -17.44 15.19 11.18
N LEU A 142 -18.31 14.40 10.52
CA LEU A 142 -18.17 14.04 9.09
C LEU A 142 -18.25 15.25 8.14
N SER A 143 -18.83 16.35 8.62
CA SER A 143 -18.86 17.63 7.90
C SER A 143 -17.53 18.39 7.94
N MET A 144 -16.55 17.93 8.73
CA MET A 144 -15.23 18.53 8.87
C MET A 144 -14.14 17.60 8.30
N GLY A 145 -13.28 18.14 7.43
CA GLY A 145 -12.15 17.38 6.86
C GLY A 145 -11.19 16.81 7.93
N SER A 146 -11.10 17.45 9.09
CA SER A 146 -10.32 16.97 10.24
C SER A 146 -10.87 15.67 10.84
N GLY A 147 -12.20 15.45 10.78
CA GLY A 147 -12.83 14.20 11.22
C GLY A 147 -12.32 13.02 10.39
N ILE A 148 -12.23 13.19 9.07
CA ILE A 148 -11.68 12.17 8.15
C ILE A 148 -10.19 11.95 8.42
N LEU A 149 -9.40 13.01 8.55
CA LEU A 149 -7.96 12.90 8.82
C LEU A 149 -7.68 12.08 10.09
N SER A 150 -8.47 12.30 11.14
CA SER A 150 -8.31 11.61 12.43
C SER A 150 -8.54 10.09 12.37
N THR A 151 -9.36 9.60 11.43
CA THR A 151 -9.59 8.16 11.25
C THR A 151 -8.39 7.42 10.64
N GLY A 152 -7.48 8.15 9.98
CA GLY A 152 -6.23 7.60 9.45
C GLY A 152 -5.11 7.47 10.49
N ASP A 153 -5.20 8.20 11.61
CA ASP A 153 -4.20 8.22 12.68
C ASP A 153 -4.45 7.10 13.71
N ILE A 154 -4.41 5.83 13.26
CA ILE A 154 -4.67 4.65 14.11
C ILE A 154 -3.53 4.41 15.13
N SER A 155 -2.41 5.13 15.03
CA SER A 155 -1.30 5.04 15.99
C SER A 155 -1.30 6.22 16.95
N LYS A 156 -1.90 6.04 18.14
CA LYS A 156 -1.50 6.64 19.44
C LYS A 156 -2.53 6.31 20.52
N SER A 157 -2.39 5.12 21.09
CA SER A 157 -2.81 4.78 22.45
C SER A 157 -1.64 4.14 23.17
#